data_AF-A0A0Q8RU54-F1
#
_entry.id   AF-A0A0Q8RU54-F1
#
_cell.length_a   1.000
_cell.length_b   1.000
_cell.length_c   1.000
_cell.angle_alpha   90.00
_cell.angle_beta   90.00
_cell.angle_gamma   90.00
#
_symmetry.space_group_name_H-M   'P 1'
#
loop_
_entity.id
_entity.type
_entity.pdbx_description
1 polymer ?
#
loop_
_entity_poly.entity_id
_entity_poly.type
_entity_poly.pdbx_seq_one_letter_code
_entity_poly.pdbx_strand_id
1 'polypeptide(L)'
;MKYLLLLFMLATCVVADAKAQCPSKETDRWTADCFTTEGQTRRLKPQYLKRLKPDKRGIDLLWNDETFYFDAVNRNGVVVMPGVYVTGDFDYREAEKGVSRFSSNGKCGYFKVTSFKVVVPPIYDVCYAFQEGVAYTCQDCIEYCSEDEDCHLPMMVSGRGFELDLKGRVLRQYTLPPLEGACGKVGVAESGMRYGTRHWLRCNEDPNDPFKVPKS
;
A
#
# COMPACT_ATOMS: atom_id res chain seq x y z
N MET A 1 3.68 -55.33 40.84
CA MET A 1 3.73 -54.20 39.89
C MET A 1 2.41 -54.15 39.13
N LYS A 2 1.50 -53.23 39.50
CA LYS A 2 0.25 -52.96 38.79
C LYS A 2 0.53 -51.84 37.78
N TYR A 3 0.45 -52.11 36.49
CA TYR A 3 0.49 -51.08 35.46
C TYR A 3 -0.96 -50.61 35.19
N LEU A 4 -1.27 -49.40 35.66
CA LEU A 4 -2.49 -48.68 35.35
C LEU A 4 -2.25 -47.88 34.06
N LEU A 5 -2.72 -48.37 32.92
CA LEU A 5 -2.73 -47.62 31.66
C LEU A 5 -3.89 -46.61 31.70
N LEU A 6 -3.57 -45.34 31.96
CA LEU A 6 -4.49 -44.22 31.72
C LEU A 6 -4.45 -43.85 30.24
N LEU A 7 -5.51 -44.22 29.51
CA LEU A 7 -5.80 -43.69 28.18
C LEU A 7 -6.32 -42.25 28.32
N PHE A 8 -5.47 -41.27 27.99
CA PHE A 8 -5.92 -39.90 27.72
C PHE A 8 -6.54 -39.86 26.32
N MET A 9 -7.87 -39.85 26.24
CA MET A 9 -8.57 -39.43 25.01
C MET A 9 -8.39 -37.92 24.85
N LEU A 10 -7.49 -37.52 23.94
CA LEU A 10 -7.41 -36.14 23.45
C LEU A 10 -8.65 -35.89 22.59
N ALA A 11 -9.65 -35.23 23.18
CA ALA A 11 -10.75 -34.64 22.44
C ALA A 11 -10.19 -33.47 21.61
N THR A 12 -9.94 -33.72 20.31
CA THR A 12 -9.62 -32.65 19.37
C THR A 12 -10.87 -31.82 19.15
N CYS A 13 -10.92 -30.62 19.74
CA CYS A 13 -11.86 -29.58 19.34
C CYS A 13 -11.60 -29.26 17.86
N VAL A 14 -12.45 -29.78 16.98
CA VAL A 14 -12.57 -29.25 15.62
C VAL A 14 -13.26 -27.91 15.78
N VAL A 15 -12.48 -26.83 15.84
CA VAL A 15 -13.01 -25.49 15.68
C VAL A 15 -13.56 -25.44 14.25
N ALA A 16 -14.88 -25.46 14.12
CA ALA A 16 -15.51 -25.32 12.82
C ALA A 16 -15.19 -23.92 12.31
N ASP A 17 -14.32 -23.83 11.30
CA ASP A 17 -14.11 -22.60 10.53
C ASP A 17 -15.47 -22.12 10.04
N ALA A 18 -15.98 -21.05 10.64
CA ALA A 18 -17.10 -20.32 10.10
C ALA A 18 -16.67 -19.87 8.71
N LYS A 19 -17.21 -20.50 7.65
CA LYS A 19 -16.85 -20.18 6.25
C LYS A 19 -16.83 -18.67 6.07
N ALA A 20 -15.65 -18.11 5.86
CA ALA A 20 -15.48 -16.68 5.66
C ALA A 20 -16.44 -16.22 4.54
N GLN A 21 -17.32 -15.29 4.88
CA GLN A 21 -18.23 -14.68 3.92
C GLN A 21 -17.44 -13.61 3.17
N CYS A 22 -17.41 -13.70 1.84
CA CYS A 22 -16.69 -12.76 0.97
C CYS A 22 -17.66 -11.88 0.15
N PRO A 23 -17.46 -10.56 0.08
CA PRO A 23 -16.65 -9.79 1.02
C PRO A 23 -17.20 -9.92 2.46
N SER A 24 -16.39 -9.52 3.44
CA SER A 24 -16.80 -9.46 4.85
C SER A 24 -18.06 -8.61 4.98
N LYS A 25 -19.04 -9.07 5.75
CA LYS A 25 -20.29 -8.32 5.96
C LYS A 25 -20.09 -7.03 6.77
N GLU A 26 -19.07 -7.01 7.62
CA GLU A 26 -18.83 -5.88 8.54
C GLU A 26 -18.11 -4.72 7.84
N THR A 27 -17.18 -5.05 6.96
CA THR A 27 -16.28 -4.05 6.34
C THR A 27 -16.48 -3.90 4.84
N ASP A 28 -17.24 -4.80 4.20
CA ASP A 28 -17.33 -4.95 2.73
C ASP A 28 -15.95 -5.17 2.05
N ARG A 29 -14.94 -5.62 2.82
CA ARG A 29 -13.59 -5.90 2.33
C ARG A 29 -13.36 -7.37 1.99
N TRP A 30 -12.42 -7.62 1.10
CA TRP A 30 -12.08 -8.93 0.57
C TRP A 30 -10.80 -9.46 1.19
N THR A 31 -10.92 -10.59 1.87
CA THR A 31 -9.81 -11.24 2.59
C THR A 31 -8.97 -12.14 1.70
N ALA A 32 -7.75 -12.51 2.08
CA ALA A 32 -6.96 -13.50 1.35
C ALA A 32 -7.72 -14.82 1.13
N ASP A 33 -8.52 -15.24 2.11
CA ASP A 33 -9.35 -16.45 2.03
C ASP A 33 -10.45 -16.38 0.96
N CYS A 34 -10.74 -15.21 0.40
CA CYS A 34 -11.67 -15.08 -0.72
C CYS A 34 -11.06 -15.55 -2.06
N PHE A 35 -9.75 -15.76 -2.10
CA PHE A 35 -8.99 -16.07 -3.30
C PHE A 35 -8.32 -17.45 -3.22
N THR A 36 -7.91 -17.94 -4.38
CA THR A 36 -6.95 -19.02 -4.54
C THR A 36 -5.74 -18.49 -5.30
N THR A 37 -4.58 -19.09 -5.05
CA THR A 37 -3.35 -18.75 -5.75
C THR A 37 -2.82 -20.00 -6.43
N GLU A 38 -2.70 -19.96 -7.75
CA GLU A 38 -2.11 -21.02 -8.56
C GLU A 38 -0.89 -20.44 -9.30
N GLY A 39 0.31 -20.86 -8.88
CA GLY A 39 1.55 -20.25 -9.34
C GLY A 39 1.60 -18.77 -8.96
N GLN A 40 1.71 -17.89 -9.96
CA GLN A 40 1.70 -16.43 -9.77
C GLN A 40 0.31 -15.80 -9.92
N THR A 41 -0.71 -16.59 -10.26
CA THR A 41 -2.05 -16.07 -10.52
C THR A 41 -2.91 -16.16 -9.26
N ARG A 42 -3.27 -15.01 -8.69
CA ARG A 42 -4.32 -14.89 -7.68
C ARG A 42 -5.67 -14.75 -8.36
N ARG A 43 -6.67 -15.54 -7.93
CA ARG A 43 -8.02 -15.53 -8.50
C ARG A 43 -9.07 -15.63 -7.41
N LEU A 44 -10.18 -14.91 -7.58
CA LEU A 44 -11.34 -15.02 -6.71
C LEU A 44 -11.95 -16.43 -6.80
N LYS A 45 -12.28 -17.01 -5.65
CA LYS A 45 -12.92 -18.34 -5.61
C LYS A 45 -14.22 -18.33 -6.45
N PRO A 46 -14.49 -19.37 -7.27
CA PRO A 46 -15.60 -19.38 -8.22
C PRO A 46 -16.97 -19.03 -7.64
N GLN A 47 -17.25 -19.42 -6.39
CA GLN A 47 -18.52 -19.12 -5.73
C GLN A 47 -18.81 -17.62 -5.53
N TYR A 48 -17.78 -16.76 -5.57
CA TYR A 48 -17.93 -15.32 -5.37
C TYR A 48 -17.93 -14.51 -6.68
N LEU A 49 -17.73 -15.14 -7.83
CA LEU A 49 -17.67 -14.43 -9.13
C LEU A 49 -18.93 -13.61 -9.43
N LYS A 50 -20.11 -14.10 -9.02
CA LYS A 50 -21.39 -13.39 -9.20
C LYS A 50 -21.50 -12.09 -8.40
N ARG A 51 -20.59 -11.83 -7.47
CA ARG A 51 -20.58 -10.61 -6.63
C ARG A 51 -19.79 -9.47 -7.25
N LEU A 52 -18.97 -9.76 -8.27
CA LEU A 52 -18.22 -8.74 -8.98
C LEU A 52 -19.20 -7.76 -9.65
N LYS A 53 -18.82 -6.48 -9.65
CA LYS A 53 -19.50 -5.37 -10.34
C LYS A 53 -18.53 -4.71 -11.34
N PRO A 54 -18.09 -5.42 -12.39
CA PRO A 54 -17.06 -4.91 -13.29
C PRO A 54 -17.54 -3.68 -14.07
N ASP A 55 -16.63 -2.74 -14.28
CA ASP A 55 -16.85 -1.57 -15.13
C ASP A 55 -17.03 -1.92 -16.62
N LYS A 56 -17.18 -0.90 -17.47
CA LYS A 56 -17.32 -1.09 -18.93
C LYS A 56 -16.12 -1.79 -19.58
N ARG A 57 -14.94 -1.79 -18.95
CA ARG A 57 -13.73 -2.50 -19.41
C ARG A 57 -13.66 -3.91 -18.83
N GLY A 58 -14.60 -4.29 -17.97
CA GLY A 58 -14.64 -5.60 -17.32
C GLY A 58 -13.73 -5.72 -16.10
N ILE A 59 -13.41 -4.59 -15.45
CA ILE A 59 -12.59 -4.55 -14.24
C ILE A 59 -13.43 -4.09 -13.05
N ASP A 60 -13.36 -4.84 -11.96
CA ASP A 60 -13.86 -4.46 -10.64
C ASP A 60 -12.70 -4.09 -9.72
N LEU A 61 -12.93 -3.21 -8.75
CA LEU A 61 -11.97 -2.85 -7.71
C LEU A 61 -12.44 -3.43 -6.38
N LEU A 62 -11.68 -4.39 -5.87
CA LEU A 62 -12.02 -5.05 -4.61
C LEU A 62 -11.18 -4.44 -3.50
N TRP A 63 -11.82 -3.87 -2.48
CA TRP A 63 -11.11 -3.34 -1.32
C TRP A 63 -10.49 -4.50 -0.56
N ASN A 64 -9.17 -4.56 -0.51
CA ASN A 64 -8.43 -5.55 0.25
C ASN A 64 -8.55 -5.24 1.77
N ASP A 65 -8.70 -6.25 2.63
CA ASP A 65 -8.80 -6.05 4.08
C ASP A 65 -7.44 -6.00 4.79
N GLU A 66 -6.40 -6.62 4.22
CA GLU A 66 -5.03 -6.66 4.71
C GLU A 66 -4.26 -5.38 4.39
N THR A 67 -4.74 -4.59 3.42
CA THR A 67 -4.07 -3.37 2.97
C THR A 67 -5.08 -2.23 2.78
N PHE A 68 -4.60 -0.99 2.73
CA PHE A 68 -5.43 0.16 2.37
C PHE A 68 -5.69 0.28 0.85
N TYR A 69 -5.24 -0.70 0.06
CA TYR A 69 -5.26 -0.67 -1.40
C TYR A 69 -6.35 -1.59 -1.96
N PHE A 70 -6.59 -1.46 -3.28
CA PHE A 70 -7.61 -2.24 -3.98
C PHE A 70 -6.97 -3.23 -4.93
N ASP A 71 -7.55 -4.41 -5.07
CA ASP A 71 -7.17 -5.34 -6.12
C ASP A 71 -8.05 -5.10 -7.35
N ALA A 72 -7.43 -4.87 -8.50
CA ALA A 72 -8.13 -4.81 -9.78
C ALA A 72 -8.37 -6.24 -10.29
N VAL A 73 -9.64 -6.60 -10.47
CA VAL A 73 -10.07 -7.96 -10.79
C VAL A 73 -10.90 -7.98 -12.08
N ASN A 74 -10.58 -8.87 -13.01
CA ASN A 74 -11.35 -9.00 -14.24
C ASN A 74 -12.65 -9.81 -14.05
N ARG A 75 -13.51 -9.85 -15.07
CA ARG A 75 -14.78 -10.61 -15.06
C ARG A 75 -14.66 -12.09 -14.68
N ASN A 76 -13.48 -12.68 -14.90
CA ASN A 76 -13.22 -14.09 -14.59
C ASN A 76 -12.67 -14.28 -13.17
N GLY A 77 -12.61 -13.21 -12.37
CA GLY A 77 -12.09 -13.20 -11.01
C GLY A 77 -10.56 -13.16 -10.92
N VAL A 78 -9.83 -12.99 -12.03
CA VAL A 78 -8.37 -12.92 -11.97
C VAL A 78 -7.94 -11.55 -11.48
N VAL A 79 -7.06 -11.51 -10.47
CA VAL A 79 -6.40 -10.27 -10.05
C VAL A 79 -5.42 -9.87 -11.16
N VAL A 80 -5.76 -8.83 -11.91
CA VAL A 80 -4.93 -8.30 -13.00
C VAL A 80 -3.90 -7.30 -12.50
N MET A 81 -4.14 -6.66 -11.36
CA MET A 81 -3.18 -5.81 -10.66
C MET A 81 -3.52 -5.77 -9.17
N PRO A 82 -2.65 -6.27 -8.27
CA PRO A 82 -2.86 -6.15 -6.84
C PRO A 82 -2.51 -4.74 -6.34
N GLY A 83 -3.04 -4.37 -5.19
CA GLY A 83 -2.58 -3.21 -4.43
C GLY A 83 -2.60 -1.89 -5.19
N VAL A 84 -3.61 -1.67 -6.03
CA VAL A 84 -3.84 -0.43 -6.76
C VAL A 84 -4.17 0.71 -5.77
N TYR A 85 -3.43 1.80 -5.90
CA TYR A 85 -3.67 3.04 -5.17
C TYR A 85 -4.86 3.76 -5.80
N VAL A 86 -5.82 4.19 -4.98
CA VAL A 86 -7.03 4.94 -5.40
C VAL A 86 -7.28 6.18 -4.51
N THR A 87 -6.22 6.65 -3.84
CA THR A 87 -6.31 7.54 -2.67
C THR A 87 -6.28 9.03 -3.02
N GLY A 88 -6.19 9.43 -4.29
CA GLY A 88 -6.21 10.85 -4.67
C GLY A 88 -6.23 11.09 -6.18
N ASP A 89 -6.28 12.37 -6.56
CA ASP A 89 -6.51 12.86 -7.93
C ASP A 89 -5.43 12.46 -8.94
N PHE A 90 -4.29 11.94 -8.48
CA PHE A 90 -3.16 11.54 -9.31
C PHE A 90 -2.95 10.01 -9.39
N ASP A 91 -3.79 9.24 -8.70
CA ASP A 91 -3.75 7.78 -8.73
C ASP A 91 -4.77 7.21 -9.72
N TYR A 92 -4.99 5.89 -9.68
CA TYR A 92 -6.04 5.27 -10.47
C TYR A 92 -7.40 5.88 -10.09
N ARG A 93 -8.18 6.42 -11.03
CA ARG A 93 -8.15 6.25 -12.50
C ARG A 93 -7.59 7.44 -13.28
N GLU A 94 -7.34 8.53 -12.58
CA GLU A 94 -7.00 9.86 -13.07
C GLU A 94 -5.50 10.05 -13.31
N ALA A 95 -4.69 9.01 -13.05
CA ALA A 95 -3.25 9.00 -13.16
C ALA A 95 -2.72 9.64 -14.46
N GLU A 96 -1.68 10.47 -14.31
CA GLU A 96 -1.09 11.22 -15.41
C GLU A 96 -0.65 10.29 -16.55
N LYS A 97 -1.14 10.58 -17.77
CA LYS A 97 -0.93 9.76 -18.98
C LYS A 97 -1.24 8.27 -18.78
N GLY A 98 -2.08 7.92 -17.80
CA GLY A 98 -2.52 6.57 -17.49
C GLY A 98 -1.42 5.67 -16.90
N VAL A 99 -0.45 6.23 -16.17
CA VAL A 99 0.58 5.46 -15.44
C VAL A 99 0.36 5.62 -13.94
N SER A 100 -0.09 4.57 -13.27
CA SER A 100 -0.48 4.60 -11.86
C SER A 100 0.42 3.71 -11.00
N ARG A 101 0.44 3.98 -9.70
CA ARG A 101 1.12 3.16 -8.69
C ARG A 101 0.36 1.89 -8.36
N PHE A 102 1.09 0.85 -8.01
CA PHE A 102 0.56 -0.36 -7.39
C PHE A 102 1.54 -0.90 -6.34
N SER A 103 1.03 -1.69 -5.39
CA SER A 103 1.81 -2.36 -4.35
C SER A 103 1.69 -3.87 -4.49
N SER A 104 2.80 -4.57 -4.33
CA SER A 104 2.87 -6.02 -4.30
C SER A 104 4.00 -6.45 -3.38
N ASN A 105 3.71 -7.36 -2.44
CA ASN A 105 4.67 -7.88 -1.46
C ASN A 105 5.44 -6.78 -0.70
N GLY A 106 4.75 -5.71 -0.30
CA GLY A 106 5.32 -4.61 0.47
C GLY A 106 6.23 -3.66 -0.32
N LYS A 107 6.34 -3.84 -1.64
CA LYS A 107 7.05 -2.92 -2.53
C LYS A 107 6.09 -2.31 -3.54
N CYS A 108 6.39 -1.10 -3.98
CA CYS A 108 5.59 -0.37 -4.95
C CYS A 108 6.31 -0.28 -6.32
N GLY A 109 5.48 -0.17 -7.36
CA GLY A 109 5.90 0.02 -8.74
C GLY A 109 4.82 0.77 -9.52
N TYR A 110 4.93 0.75 -10.84
CA TYR A 110 4.02 1.47 -11.74
C TYR A 110 3.47 0.59 -12.84
N PHE A 111 2.24 0.83 -13.25
CA PHE A 111 1.55 0.09 -14.29
C PHE A 111 0.75 1.01 -15.23
N LYS A 112 0.49 0.52 -16.44
CA LYS A 112 -0.35 1.21 -17.43
C LYS A 112 -1.82 0.90 -17.18
N VAL A 113 -2.59 1.90 -16.78
CA VAL A 113 -4.02 1.80 -16.40
C VAL A 113 -4.91 1.18 -17.47
N THR A 114 -4.59 1.38 -18.75
CA THR A 114 -5.39 0.86 -19.87
C THR A 114 -5.20 -0.63 -20.13
N SER A 115 -4.06 -1.19 -19.74
CA SER A 115 -3.68 -2.57 -20.08
C SER A 115 -3.32 -3.44 -18.88
N PHE A 116 -3.22 -2.83 -17.69
CA PHE A 116 -2.70 -3.47 -16.47
C PHE A 116 -1.30 -4.08 -16.65
N LYS A 117 -0.52 -3.57 -17.62
CA LYS A 117 0.87 -3.99 -17.80
C LYS A 117 1.78 -3.22 -16.85
N VAL A 118 2.65 -3.94 -16.17
CA VAL A 118 3.72 -3.36 -15.35
C VAL A 118 4.64 -2.53 -16.26
N VAL A 119 4.84 -1.27 -15.88
CA VAL A 119 5.83 -0.34 -16.47
C VAL A 119 7.12 -0.40 -15.66
N VAL A 120 6.98 -0.39 -14.33
CA VAL A 120 8.08 -0.49 -13.37
C VAL A 120 7.71 -1.58 -12.36
N PRO A 121 8.53 -2.65 -12.21
CA PRO A 121 8.29 -3.69 -11.22
C PRO A 121 8.21 -3.15 -9.78
N PRO A 122 7.57 -3.87 -8.85
CA PRO A 122 7.42 -3.42 -7.47
C PRO A 122 8.74 -3.63 -6.72
N ILE A 123 9.64 -2.65 -6.79
CA ILE A 123 11.01 -2.73 -6.24
C ILE A 123 11.38 -1.55 -5.33
N TYR A 124 10.47 -0.60 -5.15
CA TYR A 124 10.65 0.57 -4.29
C TYR A 124 9.89 0.40 -2.99
N ASP A 125 10.38 0.99 -1.91
CA ASP A 125 9.70 1.03 -0.62
C ASP A 125 8.55 2.06 -0.62
N VAL A 126 8.80 3.23 -1.24
CA VAL A 126 7.83 4.32 -1.38
C VAL A 126 7.81 4.79 -2.83
N CYS A 127 6.62 5.07 -3.35
CA CYS A 127 6.37 5.59 -4.69
C CYS A 127 5.37 6.73 -4.62
N TYR A 128 5.70 7.88 -5.19
CA TYR A 128 4.74 8.98 -5.41
C TYR A 128 4.09 8.90 -6.79
N ALA A 129 2.90 9.48 -6.90
CA ALA A 129 2.18 9.53 -8.17
C ALA A 129 2.98 10.37 -9.17
N PHE A 130 2.77 10.11 -10.47
CA PHE A 130 3.35 10.96 -11.50
C PHE A 130 2.69 12.34 -11.47
N GLN A 131 3.52 13.37 -11.44
CA GLN A 131 3.14 14.76 -11.63
C GLN A 131 4.14 15.42 -12.56
N GLU A 132 3.63 16.13 -13.56
CA GLU A 132 4.44 16.78 -14.60
C GLU A 132 5.40 15.80 -15.31
N GLY A 133 4.98 14.54 -15.44
CA GLY A 133 5.73 13.48 -16.10
C GLY A 133 6.88 12.87 -15.28
N VAL A 134 7.02 13.26 -14.01
CA VAL A 134 8.05 12.75 -13.09
C VAL A 134 7.38 12.10 -11.87
N ALA A 135 7.96 11.02 -11.39
CA ALA A 135 7.60 10.44 -10.10
C ALA A 135 8.83 10.25 -9.22
N TYR A 136 8.65 10.44 -7.92
CA TYR A 136 9.70 10.22 -6.92
C TYR A 136 9.48 8.87 -6.23
N THR A 137 10.54 8.10 -6.10
CA THR A 137 10.52 6.82 -5.37
C THR A 137 11.74 6.69 -4.49
N CYS A 138 11.74 5.71 -3.59
CA CYS A 138 12.94 5.38 -2.85
C CYS A 138 13.10 3.89 -2.54
N GLN A 139 14.35 3.50 -2.31
CA GLN A 139 14.76 2.19 -1.83
C GLN A 139 15.50 2.35 -0.50
N ASP A 140 15.30 1.40 0.40
CA ASP A 140 15.91 1.35 1.73
C ASP A 140 15.54 2.60 2.57
N CYS A 141 14.30 3.05 2.40
CA CYS A 141 13.77 4.29 2.97
C CYS A 141 12.48 4.04 3.76
N ILE A 142 12.10 5.02 4.57
CA ILE A 142 10.84 5.05 5.31
C ILE A 142 10.11 6.35 4.97
N GLU A 143 8.80 6.28 4.77
CA GLU A 143 7.94 7.47 4.65
C GLU A 143 7.52 7.97 6.03
N TYR A 144 7.78 9.24 6.31
CA TYR A 144 7.32 9.94 7.51
C TYR A 144 6.30 11.01 7.16
N CYS A 145 5.19 11.03 7.89
CA CYS A 145 4.20 12.10 7.80
C CYS A 145 4.60 13.28 8.68
N SER A 146 4.52 14.49 8.14
CA SER A 146 4.59 15.71 8.95
C SER A 146 3.36 15.84 9.87
N GLU A 147 3.32 16.84 10.76
CA GLU A 147 2.38 16.94 11.87
C GLU A 147 0.88 16.83 11.54
N ASP A 148 0.48 16.97 10.28
CA ASP A 148 -0.90 16.83 9.85
C ASP A 148 -1.40 15.38 9.92
N GLU A 149 -2.59 15.19 10.49
CA GLU A 149 -3.17 13.85 10.70
C GLU A 149 -3.38 13.09 9.37
N ASP A 150 -3.62 13.85 8.32
CA ASP A 150 -3.92 13.37 6.97
C ASP A 150 -2.67 13.10 6.12
N CYS A 151 -1.47 13.44 6.60
CA CYS A 151 -0.21 13.19 5.90
C CYS A 151 -0.16 13.76 4.47
N HIS A 152 -0.60 15.01 4.28
CA HIS A 152 -0.54 15.67 2.98
C HIS A 152 0.90 15.94 2.53
N LEU A 153 1.84 16.01 3.47
CA LEU A 153 3.27 16.27 3.21
C LEU A 153 4.12 15.10 3.74
N PRO A 154 4.14 13.95 3.04
CA PRO A 154 5.02 12.85 3.38
C PRO A 154 6.47 13.16 2.99
N MET A 155 7.41 12.65 3.77
CA MET A 155 8.85 12.77 3.56
C MET A 155 9.48 11.39 3.45
N MET A 156 10.26 11.15 2.41
CA MET A 156 11.11 9.96 2.28
C MET A 156 12.39 10.18 3.08
N VAL A 157 12.66 9.30 4.05
CA VAL A 157 13.80 9.37 4.96
C VAL A 157 14.68 8.15 4.81
N SER A 158 16.00 8.36 4.79
CA SER A 158 17.05 7.36 4.60
C SER A 158 17.03 6.67 3.22
N GLY A 159 18.13 6.04 2.88
CA GLY A 159 18.25 5.26 1.64
C GLY A 159 18.48 6.12 0.40
N ARG A 160 18.00 5.63 -0.74
CA ARG A 160 18.24 6.21 -2.06
C ARG A 160 16.93 6.65 -2.71
N GLY A 161 16.86 7.90 -3.12
CA GLY A 161 15.77 8.47 -3.89
C GLY A 161 16.01 8.40 -5.39
N PHE A 162 14.93 8.28 -6.16
CA PHE A 162 14.96 8.20 -7.61
C PHE A 162 13.87 9.08 -8.21
N GLU A 163 14.20 9.77 -9.29
CA GLU A 163 13.23 10.38 -10.20
C GLU A 163 13.05 9.48 -11.40
N LEU A 164 11.80 9.12 -11.70
CA LEU A 164 11.43 8.29 -12.83
C LEU A 164 10.62 9.11 -13.82
N ASP A 165 10.78 8.85 -15.12
CA ASP A 165 9.83 9.31 -16.12
C ASP A 165 8.65 8.33 -16.31
N LEU A 166 7.65 8.73 -17.10
CA LEU A 166 6.46 7.91 -17.40
C LEU A 166 6.75 6.56 -18.10
N LYS A 167 7.98 6.33 -18.57
CA LYS A 167 8.43 5.05 -19.14
C LYS A 167 9.19 4.21 -18.11
N GLY A 168 9.33 4.69 -16.87
CA GLY A 168 10.07 4.03 -15.81
C GLY A 168 11.58 4.22 -15.89
N ARG A 169 12.08 5.15 -16.71
CA ARG A 169 13.52 5.42 -16.81
C ARG A 169 13.95 6.29 -15.65
N VAL A 170 15.05 5.92 -15.00
CA VAL A 170 15.68 6.74 -13.96
C VAL A 170 16.27 7.99 -14.60
N LEU A 171 15.71 9.16 -14.26
CA LEU A 171 16.22 10.47 -14.64
C LEU A 171 17.34 10.92 -13.69
N ARG A 172 17.16 10.68 -12.38
CA ARG A 172 18.09 11.07 -11.33
C ARG A 172 18.06 10.06 -10.19
N GLN A 173 19.22 9.83 -9.57
CA GLN A 173 19.36 9.12 -8.30
C GLN A 173 20.04 10.07 -7.30
N TYR A 174 19.59 10.05 -6.04
CA TYR A 174 20.15 10.88 -4.98
C TYR A 174 20.06 10.18 -3.61
N THR A 175 20.83 10.65 -2.64
CA THR A 175 20.78 10.15 -1.26
C THR A 175 19.70 10.92 -0.50
N LEU A 176 18.82 10.20 0.18
CA LEU A 176 17.83 10.80 1.06
C LEU A 176 18.45 11.18 2.41
N PRO A 177 17.99 12.25 3.06
CA PRO A 177 18.49 12.61 4.38
C PRO A 177 18.16 11.48 5.37
N PRO A 178 19.06 11.16 6.31
CA PRO A 178 18.69 10.32 7.43
C PRO A 178 17.70 11.05 8.34
N LEU A 179 17.12 10.37 9.33
CA LEU A 179 16.03 10.91 10.16
C LEU A 179 16.39 12.25 10.80
N GLU A 180 17.56 12.35 11.41
CA GLU A 180 18.15 13.54 12.01
C GLU A 180 18.27 14.72 11.03
N GLY A 181 18.39 14.44 9.73
CA GLY A 181 18.44 15.42 8.66
C GLY A 181 17.11 15.66 7.95
N ALA A 182 16.03 14.95 8.29
CA ALA A 182 14.76 15.00 7.57
C ALA A 182 14.14 16.41 7.55
N CYS A 183 14.31 17.15 8.66
CA CYS A 183 13.84 18.53 8.79
C CYS A 183 14.90 19.59 8.43
N GLY A 184 15.97 19.21 7.73
CA GLY A 184 17.04 20.13 7.34
C GLY A 184 17.65 20.88 8.54
N LYS A 185 17.70 22.21 8.47
CA LYS A 185 18.38 23.06 9.46
C LYS A 185 17.65 23.17 10.80
N VAL A 186 16.32 23.09 10.80
CA VAL A 186 15.55 23.20 12.06
C VAL A 186 15.65 21.91 12.88
N GLY A 187 15.90 20.77 12.23
CA GLY A 187 16.06 19.47 12.89
C GLY A 187 14.72 18.87 13.33
N VAL A 188 14.75 17.57 13.64
CA VAL A 188 13.59 16.83 14.13
C VAL A 188 13.39 17.12 15.62
N ALA A 189 12.19 17.57 15.99
CA ALA A 189 11.80 17.75 17.39
C ALA A 189 11.31 16.44 18.01
N GLU A 190 10.54 15.67 17.25
CA GLU A 190 9.93 14.42 17.70
C GLU A 190 9.67 13.48 16.52
N SER A 191 9.71 12.17 16.76
CA SER A 191 9.30 11.18 15.77
C SER A 191 8.81 9.91 16.45
N GLY A 192 7.99 9.14 15.76
CA GLY A 192 7.49 7.87 16.27
C GLY A 192 6.50 7.20 15.33
N MET A 193 5.61 6.40 15.92
CA MET A 193 4.51 5.73 15.22
C MET A 193 3.17 6.32 15.67
N ARG A 194 2.31 6.69 14.71
CA ARG A 194 0.90 7.04 14.93
C ARG A 194 0.02 5.89 14.46
N TYR A 195 -1.04 5.61 15.21
CA TYR A 195 -2.02 4.53 14.92
C TYR A 195 -1.39 3.17 14.64
N GLY A 196 -0.22 2.89 15.24
CA GLY A 196 0.51 1.62 15.12
C GLY A 196 1.05 1.27 13.73
N THR A 197 0.83 2.10 12.71
CA THR A 197 1.08 1.73 11.30
C THR A 197 1.73 2.83 10.48
N ARG A 198 1.71 4.09 10.94
CA ARG A 198 2.23 5.24 10.20
C ARG A 198 3.38 5.89 10.95
N HIS A 199 4.53 6.02 10.30
CA HIS A 199 5.63 6.81 10.84
C HIS A 199 5.28 8.29 10.75
N TRP A 200 5.59 9.03 11.81
CA TRP A 200 5.37 10.46 11.86
C TRP A 200 6.59 11.15 12.44
N LEU A 201 6.81 12.38 12.02
CA LEU A 201 7.80 13.25 12.62
C LEU A 201 7.25 14.67 12.74
N ARG A 202 7.83 15.39 13.68
CA ARG A 202 7.62 16.81 13.89
C ARG A 202 8.95 17.52 13.79
N CYS A 203 9.02 18.54 12.96
CA CYS A 203 10.18 19.41 12.86
C CYS A 203 10.14 20.48 13.94
N ASN A 204 11.30 21.00 14.35
CA ASN A 204 11.32 22.21 15.17
C ASN A 204 10.74 23.40 14.38
N GLU A 205 10.10 24.33 15.09
CA GLU A 205 9.62 25.58 14.49
C GLU A 205 10.79 26.36 13.86
N ASP A 206 10.63 26.87 12.64
CA ASP A 206 11.60 27.80 12.07
C ASP A 206 11.45 29.17 12.78
N PRO A 207 12.49 29.68 13.45
CA PRO A 207 12.43 30.99 14.11
C PRO A 207 12.22 32.15 13.12
N ASN A 208 12.46 31.94 11.83
CA ASN A 208 12.26 32.94 10.77
C ASN A 208 11.01 32.70 9.92
N ASP A 209 10.11 31.78 10.34
CA ASP A 209 8.87 31.52 9.61
C ASP A 209 8.01 32.79 9.54
N PRO A 210 7.81 33.39 8.35
CA PRO A 210 7.00 34.60 8.19
C PRO A 210 5.50 34.35 8.43
N PHE A 211 5.07 33.09 8.52
CA PHE A 211 3.69 32.69 8.78
C PHE A 211 3.46 32.18 10.20
N LYS A 212 4.44 32.34 11.10
CA LYS A 212 4.34 31.89 12.49
C LYS A 212 3.11 32.52 13.18
N VAL A 213 2.13 31.69 13.52
CA VAL A 213 0.97 32.12 14.31
C VAL A 213 1.43 32.36 15.75
N PRO A 214 1.20 33.56 16.33
CA PRO A 214 1.55 33.83 17.72
C PRO A 214 0.84 32.83 18.66
N LYS A 215 1.58 32.23 19.59
CA LYS A 215 0.97 31.42 20.65
C LYS A 215 0.19 32.35 21.58
N SER A 216 -1.12 32.12 21.68
CA SER A 216 -2.06 32.84 22.55
C SER A 216 -1.81 32.55 24.03
#